data_AF-F5RBH3-F1
#
_entry.id   AF-F5RBH3-F1
#
_cell.length_a   1.000
_cell.length_b   1.000
_cell.length_c   1.000
_cell.angle_alpha   90.00
_cell.angle_beta   90.00
_cell.angle_gamma   90.00
#
_symmetry.space_group_name_H-M   'P 1'
#
loop_
_entity.id
_entity.type
_entity.pdbx_description
1 polymer ?
#
loop_
_entity_poly.entity_id
_entity_poly.type
_entity_poly.pdbx_seq_one_letter_code
_entity_poly.pdbx_strand_id
1 'polypeptide(L)' 'MQYRRRATIELRERGITIRKTIDTLIATRCIESDYALLYSDRDFDPFVAHLGLSTAMS' A
#
# COMPACT_ATOMS: atom_id res chain seq x y z
N MET A 1 -1.79 -18.42 6.62
CA MET A 1 -1.95 -17.11 7.30
C MET A 1 -2.51 -16.13 6.29
N GLN A 2 -3.46 -15.29 6.71
CA GLN A 2 -4.58 -14.76 5.92
C GLN A 2 -4.18 -13.65 4.92
N TYR A 3 -3.41 -14.00 3.89
CA TYR A 3 -2.91 -13.10 2.84
C TYR A 3 -3.95 -12.80 1.76
N ARG A 4 -5.10 -12.25 2.15
CA ARG A 4 -6.11 -11.86 1.17
C ARG A 4 -6.85 -10.59 1.57
N ARG A 5 -6.15 -9.62 2.16
CA ARG A 5 -6.68 -8.26 2.29
C ARG A 5 -6.56 -7.57 0.95
N ARG A 6 -7.69 -7.24 0.34
CA ARG A 6 -7.72 -6.37 -0.84
C ARG A 6 -7.42 -4.95 -0.35
N ALA A 7 -6.15 -4.53 -0.44
CA ALA A 7 -5.67 -3.20 -0.03
C ALA A 7 -6.60 -2.05 -0.49
N THR A 8 -7.17 -2.17 -1.69
CA THR A 8 -8.08 -1.17 -2.25
C THR A 8 -9.42 -1.06 -1.50
N ILE A 9 -9.97 -2.17 -0.98
CA ILE A 9 -11.25 -2.14 -0.24
C ILE A 9 -11.02 -1.46 1.10
N GLU A 10 -9.95 -1.83 1.81
CA GLU A 10 -9.65 -1.28 3.13
C GLU A 10 -9.38 0.23 3.09
N LEU A 11 -8.77 0.75 2.02
CA LEU A 11 -8.61 2.20 1.84
C LEU A 11 -9.92 2.89 1.43
N ARG A 12 -10.74 2.26 0.58
CA ARG A 12 -12.05 2.81 0.17
C ARG A 12 -13.04 2.90 1.33
N GLU A 13 -13.04 1.92 2.23
CA GLU A 13 -13.84 1.95 3.46
C GLU A 13 -13.45 3.13 4.37
N ARG A 14 -12.22 3.63 4.23
CA ARG A 14 -11.71 4.82 4.93
C ARG A 14 -11.90 6.12 4.14
N GLY A 15 -12.61 6.09 3.01
CA GLY A 15 -12.83 7.24 2.13
C GLY A 15 -11.62 7.63 1.26
N ILE A 16 -10.58 6.80 1.22
CA ILE A 16 -9.35 7.07 0.46
C ILE A 16 -9.48 6.45 -0.93
N THR A 17 -9.41 7.29 -1.96
CA THR A 17 -9.48 6.87 -3.36
C THR A 17 -8.08 6.70 -3.94
N ILE A 18 -7.67 5.45 -4.18
CA ILE A 18 -6.47 5.16 -4.96
C ILE A 18 -6.78 5.28 -6.44
N ARG A 19 -6.07 6.19 -7.12
CA ARG A 19 -6.29 6.54 -8.53
C ARG A 19 -5.56 5.62 -9.51
N LYS A 20 -4.53 4.90 -9.05
CA LYS A 20 -3.64 4.09 -9.90
C LYS A 20 -3.66 2.63 -9.45
N THR A 21 -4.16 1.74 -10.32
CA THR A 21 -4.20 0.29 -10.06
C THR A 21 -2.81 -0.30 -9.85
N ILE A 22 -1.80 0.24 -10.54
CA ILE A 22 -0.40 -0.23 -10.47
C ILE A 22 0.17 0.00 -9.07
N ASP A 23 -0.03 1.18 -8.47
CA ASP A 23 0.49 1.50 -7.13
C ASP A 23 -0.07 0.54 -6.08
N THR A 24 -1.35 0.17 -6.21
CA THR A 24 -1.98 -0.84 -5.34
C THR A 24 -1.28 -2.20 -5.49
N LEU A 25 -0.95 -2.60 -6.71
CA LEU A 25 -0.28 -3.87 -6.98
C LEU A 25 1.15 -3.87 -6.42
N ILE A 26 1.89 -2.78 -6.61
CA ILE A 26 3.25 -2.61 -6.07
C ILE A 26 3.22 -2.67 -4.54
N ALA A 27 2.37 -1.84 -3.91
CA ALA A 27 2.26 -1.79 -2.45
C ALA A 27 1.85 -3.14 -1.87
N THR A 28 0.88 -3.82 -2.49
CA THR A 28 0.44 -5.16 -2.06
C THR A 28 1.61 -6.14 -2.12
N ARG A 29 2.36 -6.17 -3.22
CA ARG A 29 3.50 -7.10 -3.35
C ARG A 29 4.58 -6.84 -2.29
N CYS A 30 4.87 -5.57 -2.01
CA CYS A 30 5.82 -5.17 -0.98
C CYS A 30 5.36 -5.62 0.42
N ILE A 31 4.10 -5.36 0.77
CA ILE A 31 3.51 -5.81 2.04
C ILE A 31 3.51 -7.34 2.16
N GLU A 32 3.21 -8.06 1.07
CA GLU A 32 3.19 -9.52 1.07
C GLU A 32 4.56 -10.16 1.25
N SER A 33 5.61 -9.50 0.76
CA SER A 33 6.98 -10.02 0.78
C SER A 33 7.86 -9.37 1.87
N ASP A 34 7.29 -8.51 2.71
CA ASP A 34 7.99 -7.69 3.71
C ASP A 34 9.14 -6.86 3.11
N TYR A 35 8.90 -6.28 1.93
CA TYR A 35 9.85 -5.39 1.27
C TYR A 35 9.55 -3.94 1.60
N ALA A 36 10.60 -3.19 1.94
CA ALA A 36 10.53 -1.75 2.00
C ALA A 36 10.47 -1.17 0.58
N LEU A 37 9.57 -0.21 0.35
CA LEU A 37 9.42 0.47 -0.92
C LEU A 37 10.09 1.85 -0.86
N LEU A 38 10.98 2.12 -1.81
CA LEU A 38 11.46 3.48 -2.08
C LEU A 38 10.50 4.14 -3.06
N TYR A 39 9.86 5.23 -2.65
CA TYR A 39 8.90 5.96 -3.47
C TYR A 39 9.03 7.47 -3.25
N SER A 40 8.64 8.27 -4.24
CA SER A 40 8.53 9.73 -4.12
C SER A 40 7.09 10.22 -4.36
N ASP A 41 6.20 9.34 -4.84
CA ASP A 41 4.80 9.63 -5.06
C ASP A 41 4.01 9.48 -3.76
N ARG A 42 3.37 10.56 -3.30
CA ARG A 42 2.55 10.58 -2.08
C ARG A 42 1.30 9.69 -2.16
N ASP A 43 0.97 9.19 -3.35
CA ASP A 43 -0.08 8.18 -3.52
C ASP A 43 0.22 6.87 -2.70
N PHE A 44 1.47 6.63 -2.26
CA PHE A 44 1.84 5.51 -1.37
C PHE A 44 1.63 5.79 0.14
N ASP A 45 1.49 7.04 0.55
CA ASP A 45 1.36 7.40 1.98
C ASP A 45 0.20 6.69 2.69
N PRO A 46 -1.00 6.51 2.08
CA PRO A 46 -2.07 5.74 2.70
C PRO A 46 -1.73 4.27 2.98
N PHE A 47 -0.87 3.66 2.15
CA PHE A 47 -0.45 2.28 2.34
C PHE A 47 0.51 2.15 3.53
N VAL A 48 1.38 3.15 3.72
CA VAL A 48 2.23 3.24 4.92
C VAL A 48 1.37 3.47 6.16
N ALA A 49 0.48 4.47 6.11
CA ALA A 49 -0.32 4.89 7.26
C ALA A 49 -1.38 3.86 7.72
N HIS A 50 -1.91 3.04 6.80
CA HIS A 50 -3.05 2.18 7.10
C HIS A 50 -2.84 0.69 6.83
N LEU A 51 -1.90 0.32 5.96
CA LEU A 51 -1.75 -1.05 5.49
C LEU A 51 -0.38 -1.67 5.83
N GLY A 52 0.49 -0.92 6.51
CA GLY A 52 1.78 -1.44 6.99
C GLY A 52 2.84 -1.57 5.90
N LEU A 53 2.76 -0.77 4.83
CA LEU A 53 3.86 -0.69 3.86
C LEU A 53 5.09 -0.07 4.54
N SER A 54 6.22 -0.78 4.52
CA SER A 54 7.50 -0.26 4.99
C SER A 54 8.10 0.71 3.97
N THR A 55 8.63 1.85 4.45
CA THR A 55 9.31 2.84 3.62
C THR A 55 10.83 2.62 3.64
N ALA A 56 11.47 2.74 2.48
CA ALA A 56 12.93 2.76 2.35
C ALA A 56 13.49 4.20 2.23
N MET A 57 12.66 5.22 2.47
CA MET A 57 13.15 6.60 2.56
C MET A 57 13.92 6.79 3.88
N SER A 58 15.15 7.29 3.78
CA SER A 58 16.03 7.64 4.90
C SER A 58 15.69 8.97 5.54
#